data_AF-A0A973BP74-F1
#
_entry.id   AF-A0A973BP74-F1
#
_cell.length_a   1.000
_cell.length_b   1.000
_cell.length_c   1.000
_cell.angle_alpha   90.00
_cell.angle_beta   90.00
_cell.angle_gamma   90.00
#
_symmetry.space_group_name_H-M   'P 1'
#
loop_
_entity.id
_entity.type
_entity.pdbx_description
1 polymer ?
#
loop_
_entity_poly.entity_id
_entity_poly.type
_entity_poly.pdbx_seq_one_letter_code
_entity_poly.pdbx_strand_id
1 'polypeptide(L)'
;MHDLYYKGRIHTRHNHVTTGYNTKRAVKLGSEKKPLTLVVNSDERKLEVAALVAENGLFADISVDSAVEENINELNSTLNKPTTTRFDKTPNRNDPCLCGSGKKYKKCCG
;
A
#
# COMPACT_ATOMS: atom_id res chain seq x y z
N MET A 1 47.52 -3.65 12.98
CA MET A 1 46.47 -4.42 13.69
C MET A 1 47.19 -5.45 14.53
N HIS A 2 47.12 -5.35 15.86
CA HIS A 2 47.77 -6.31 16.76
C HIS A 2 46.81 -7.46 17.05
N ASP A 3 47.24 -8.68 16.77
CA ASP A 3 46.47 -9.88 17.08
C ASP A 3 46.45 -10.09 18.60
N LEU A 4 45.34 -9.70 19.23
CA LEU A 4 45.15 -9.88 20.67
C LEU A 4 44.72 -11.32 20.95
N TYR A 5 45.68 -12.17 21.31
CA TYR A 5 45.44 -13.55 21.73
C TYR A 5 44.83 -13.59 23.14
N TYR A 6 43.52 -13.85 23.25
CA TYR A 6 42.88 -14.16 24.52
C TYR A 6 42.46 -15.64 24.54
N LYS A 7 43.08 -16.43 25.43
CA LYS A 7 42.84 -17.88 25.61
C LYS A 7 42.92 -18.69 24.29
N GLY A 8 43.95 -18.46 23.48
CA GLY A 8 44.27 -19.31 22.31
C GLY A 8 43.41 -19.10 21.06
N ARG A 9 42.58 -18.05 20.99
CA ARG A 9 41.76 -17.73 19.81
C ARG A 9 42.25 -16.43 19.16
N ILE A 10 42.49 -16.45 17.84
CA ILE A 10 43.10 -15.34 17.07
C ILE A 10 42.12 -14.16 16.87
N HIS A 11 40.81 -14.44 16.79
CA HIS A 11 39.79 -13.41 16.64
C HIS A 11 39.04 -13.16 17.95
N THR A 12 39.08 -11.92 18.43
CA THR A 12 38.36 -11.46 19.62
C THR A 12 36.86 -11.42 19.35
N ARG A 13 36.17 -12.49 19.74
CA ARG A 13 34.69 -12.61 19.84
C ARG A 13 33.94 -12.39 18.51
N HIS A 14 33.49 -13.49 17.89
CA HIS A 14 32.46 -13.41 16.85
C HIS A 14 31.20 -12.74 17.43
N ASN A 15 30.71 -11.71 16.74
CA ASN A 15 29.44 -11.09 17.09
C ASN A 15 28.30 -11.99 16.59
N HIS A 16 27.54 -12.58 17.51
CA HIS A 16 26.39 -13.43 17.24
C HIS A 16 25.06 -12.67 17.28
N VAL A 17 25.07 -11.34 17.33
CA VAL A 17 23.85 -10.52 17.31
C VAL A 17 23.21 -10.61 15.92
N THR A 18 22.26 -11.53 15.77
CA THR A 18 21.44 -11.72 14.57
C THR A 18 20.23 -10.79 14.52
N THR A 19 19.99 -10.03 15.58
CA THR A 19 18.81 -9.18 15.75
C THR A 19 19.22 -7.71 15.86
N GLY A 20 18.74 -6.91 14.90
CA GLY A 20 18.84 -5.46 14.88
C GLY A 20 17.49 -4.86 14.48
N TYR A 21 17.30 -3.56 14.74
CA TYR A 21 16.08 -2.87 14.34
C TYR A 21 15.99 -2.83 12.81
N ASN A 22 15.08 -3.62 12.25
CA ASN A 22 14.80 -3.64 10.82
C ASN A 22 13.37 -3.16 10.59
N THR A 23 13.23 -1.98 9.97
CA THR A 23 11.94 -1.50 9.49
C THR A 23 11.62 -2.23 8.18
N LYS A 24 11.03 -3.42 8.27
CA LYS A 24 10.44 -4.11 7.11
C LYS A 24 9.20 -3.34 6.62
N ARG A 25 9.41 -2.11 6.14
CA ARG A 25 8.36 -1.20 5.70
C ARG A 25 7.73 -1.79 4.44
N ALA A 26 6.45 -2.14 4.53
CA ALA A 26 5.66 -2.48 3.36
C ALA A 26 5.47 -1.21 2.50
N VAL A 27 5.97 -1.25 1.27
CA VAL A 27 5.81 -0.18 0.28
C VAL A 27 4.59 -0.49 -0.57
N LYS A 28 3.76 0.53 -0.83
CA LYS A 28 2.55 0.38 -1.65
C LYS A 28 2.93 0.15 -3.12
N LEU A 29 2.19 -0.73 -3.79
CA LEU A 29 2.25 -0.92 -5.23
C LEU A 29 1.87 0.39 -5.95
N GLY A 30 2.52 0.66 -7.08
CA GLY A 30 2.34 1.91 -7.84
C GLY A 30 3.05 3.13 -7.26
N SER A 31 3.97 2.95 -6.31
CA SER A 31 4.84 4.02 -5.82
C SER A 31 6.19 4.01 -6.53
N GLU A 32 6.94 5.10 -6.47
CA GLU A 32 8.27 5.22 -7.11
C GLU A 32 9.21 4.04 -6.78
N LYS A 33 9.19 3.58 -5.52
CA LYS A 33 10.02 2.45 -5.05
C LYS A 33 9.47 1.07 -5.42
N LYS A 34 8.21 0.99 -5.84
CA LYS A 34 7.51 -0.23 -6.24
C LYS A 34 6.50 0.08 -7.36
N PRO A 35 6.98 0.33 -8.59
CA PRO A 35 6.11 0.62 -9.72
C PRO A 35 5.23 -0.59 -10.08
N LEU A 36 4.11 -0.33 -10.76
CA LEU A 36 3.25 -1.37 -11.34
C LEU A 36 3.96 -2.03 -12.53
N THR A 37 3.84 -3.33 -12.69
CA THR A 37 4.40 -4.07 -13.83
C THR A 37 3.29 -4.37 -14.82
N LEU A 38 3.27 -3.67 -15.95
CA LEU A 38 2.19 -3.78 -16.93
C LEU A 38 2.76 -4.27 -18.27
N VAL A 39 2.05 -5.19 -18.92
CA VAL A 39 2.38 -5.71 -20.24
C VAL A 39 1.25 -5.39 -21.21
N VAL A 40 1.60 -4.80 -22.35
CA VAL A 40 0.65 -4.29 -23.34
C VAL A 40 1.03 -4.81 -24.72
N ASN A 41 0.05 -5.03 -25.61
CA ASN A 41 0.30 -5.61 -26.93
C ASN A 41 0.78 -4.58 -27.97
N SER A 42 0.33 -3.31 -27.86
CA SER A 42 0.62 -2.26 -28.84
C SER A 42 1.11 -0.95 -28.23
N ASP A 43 1.82 -0.15 -29.04
CA ASP A 43 2.30 1.18 -28.65
C ASP A 43 1.17 2.18 -28.41
N GLU A 44 0.07 2.08 -29.16
CA GLU A 44 -1.12 2.92 -28.96
C GLU A 44 -1.68 2.71 -27.55
N ARG A 45 -1.82 1.45 -27.13
CA ARG A 45 -2.29 1.11 -25.79
C ARG A 45 -1.31 1.50 -24.71
N LYS A 46 -0.01 1.45 -24.97
CA LYS A 46 1.01 1.96 -24.03
C LYS A 46 0.81 3.44 -23.72
N LEU A 47 0.51 4.27 -24.72
CA LEU A 47 0.28 5.70 -24.52
C LEU A 47 -0.96 5.97 -23.68
N GLU A 48 -2.05 5.26 -23.94
CA GLU A 48 -3.29 5.39 -23.17
C GLU A 48 -3.11 4.95 -21.71
N VAL A 49 -2.46 3.81 -21.49
CA VAL A 49 -2.18 3.31 -20.13
C VAL A 49 -1.22 4.24 -19.39
N ALA A 50 -0.21 4.79 -20.07
CA ALA A 50 0.71 5.76 -19.48
C ALA A 50 -0.01 7.05 -19.05
N ALA A 51 -0.96 7.54 -19.85
CA ALA A 51 -1.79 8.68 -19.48
C ALA A 51 -2.63 8.37 -18.23
N LEU A 52 -3.30 7.21 -18.20
CA LEU A 52 -4.11 6.79 -17.06
C LEU A 52 -3.30 6.64 -15.77
N VAL A 53 -2.07 6.10 -15.86
CA VAL A 53 -1.13 5.98 -14.74
C VAL A 53 -0.74 7.37 -14.22
N ALA A 54 -0.45 8.31 -15.12
CA ALA A 54 -0.09 9.69 -14.77
C ALA A 54 -1.25 10.46 -14.12
N GLU A 55 -2.47 10.33 -14.64
CA GLU A 55 -3.68 10.95 -14.08
C GLU A 55 -3.96 10.49 -12.64
N ASN A 56 -3.66 9.22 -12.35
CA ASN A 56 -3.83 8.66 -11.01
C ASN A 56 -2.61 8.87 -10.09
N GLY A 57 -1.56 9.55 -10.57
CA GLY A 57 -0.33 9.79 -9.81
C GLY A 57 0.42 8.50 -9.41
N LEU A 58 0.28 7.45 -10.22
CA LEU A 58 0.93 6.15 -10.01
C LEU A 58 2.22 6.06 -10.84
N PHE A 59 3.11 5.16 -10.45
CA PHE A 59 4.32 4.81 -11.20
C PHE A 59 4.16 3.40 -11.78
N ALA A 60 4.45 3.22 -13.08
CA ALA A 60 4.39 1.94 -13.76
C ALA A 60 5.57 1.74 -14.71
N ASP A 61 6.05 0.51 -14.78
CA ASP A 61 6.96 -0.01 -15.81
C ASP A 61 6.10 -0.75 -16.85
N ILE A 62 6.15 -0.28 -18.10
CA ILE A 62 5.28 -0.75 -19.19
C ILE A 62 6.14 -1.40 -20.28
N SER A 63 6.03 -2.72 -20.41
CA SER A 63 6.63 -3.49 -21.50
C SER A 63 5.62 -3.68 -22.64
N VAL A 64 6.10 -3.62 -23.89
CA VAL A 64 5.30 -3.88 -25.08
C VAL A 64 5.73 -5.23 -25.66
N ASP A 65 4.86 -6.22 -25.54
CA ASP A 65 5.12 -7.58 -25.99
C ASP A 65 3.87 -8.12 -26.70
N SER A 66 3.94 -8.23 -28.02
CA SER A 66 2.81 -8.70 -28.85
C SER A 66 2.59 -10.22 -28.81
N ALA A 67 3.56 -10.97 -28.26
CA ALA A 67 3.52 -12.42 -28.14
C ALA A 67 2.88 -12.92 -26.84
N VAL A 68 2.72 -12.06 -25.84
CA VAL A 68 2.20 -12.40 -24.51
C VAL A 68 0.82 -11.77 -24.34
N GLU A 69 -0.04 -12.43 -23.56
CA GLU A 69 -1.35 -11.88 -23.21
C GLU A 69 -1.21 -10.59 -22.38
N GLU A 70 -2.05 -9.60 -22.68
CA GLU A 70 -2.01 -8.30 -22.02
C GLU A 70 -2.28 -8.43 -20.52
N ASN A 71 -1.41 -7.84 -19.69
CA ASN A 71 -1.52 -7.90 -18.24
C ASN A 71 -1.63 -6.50 -17.64
N ILE A 72 -2.87 -6.10 -17.35
CA ILE A 72 -3.23 -4.79 -16.77
C ILE A 72 -3.93 -4.99 -15.40
N ASN A 73 -3.84 -6.19 -14.84
CA ASN A 73 -4.58 -6.58 -13.64
C ASN A 73 -4.16 -5.76 -12.41
N GLU A 74 -2.87 -5.41 -12.29
CA GLU A 74 -2.38 -4.60 -11.18
C GLU A 74 -2.95 -3.18 -11.19
N LEU A 75 -3.03 -2.56 -12.37
CA LEU A 75 -3.65 -1.26 -12.56
C LEU A 75 -5.14 -1.31 -12.20
N ASN A 76 -5.88 -2.28 -12.77
CA ASN A 76 -7.30 -2.46 -12.50
C ASN A 76 -7.58 -2.70 -11.02
N SER A 77 -6.75 -3.51 -10.35
CA SER A 77 -6.89 -3.80 -8.92
C SER A 77 -6.61 -2.57 -8.06
N THR A 78 -5.70 -1.70 -8.51
CA THR A 78 -5.37 -0.44 -7.81
C THR A 78 -6.51 0.58 -7.94
N LEU A 79 -7.10 0.69 -9.14
CA LEU A 79 -8.21 1.62 -9.41
C LEU A 79 -9.52 1.17 -8.75
N ASN A 80 -9.84 -0.13 -8.81
CA ASN A 80 -11.08 -0.68 -8.25
C ASN A 80 -10.99 -0.99 -6.76
N LYS A 81 -10.05 -0.39 -6.04
CA LYS A 81 -9.88 -0.68 -4.62
C LYS A 81 -11.10 -0.20 -3.84
N PRO A 82 -11.78 -1.09 -3.08
CA PRO A 82 -12.97 -0.71 -2.35
C PRO A 82 -12.63 0.33 -1.29
N THR A 83 -13.33 1.46 -1.33
CA THR A 83 -13.23 2.50 -0.30
C THR A 83 -14.07 2.12 0.90
N THR A 84 -13.56 2.36 2.10
CA THR A 84 -14.33 2.15 3.33
C THR A 84 -15.52 3.08 3.35
N THR A 85 -16.73 2.55 3.50
CA THR A 85 -17.93 3.35 3.73
C THR A 85 -17.81 4.05 5.08
N ARG A 86 -17.91 5.38 5.08
CA ARG A 86 -17.86 6.17 6.29
C ARG A 86 -19.29 6.49 6.70
N PHE A 87 -19.68 6.02 7.88
CA PHE A 87 -20.93 6.45 8.50
C PHE A 87 -20.66 7.71 9.33
N ASP A 88 -21.60 8.65 9.27
CA ASP A 88 -21.61 9.78 10.18
C ASP A 88 -21.77 9.30 11.63
N LYS A 89 -21.24 10.11 12.56
CA LYS A 89 -21.39 9.81 13.99
C LYS A 89 -22.88 9.83 14.34
N THR A 90 -23.34 8.79 15.02
CA THR A 90 -24.67 8.80 15.61
C THR A 90 -24.80 9.95 16.63
N PRO A 91 -26.00 10.54 16.78
CA PRO A 91 -26.23 11.60 17.76
C PRO A 91 -25.84 11.16 19.18
N ASN A 92 -25.40 12.09 20.03
CA ASN A 92 -25.11 11.78 21.43
C ASN A 92 -26.40 11.37 22.16
N ARG A 93 -26.31 10.58 23.24
CA ARG A 93 -27.47 10.06 23.99
C ARG A 93 -28.52 11.11 24.36
N ASN A 94 -28.12 12.36 24.58
CA ASN A 94 -29.03 13.44 24.97
C ASN A 94 -29.43 14.37 23.80
N ASP A 95 -28.84 14.24 22.62
CA ASP A 95 -29.16 15.06 21.45
C ASP A 95 -30.56 14.74 20.90
N PRO A 96 -31.21 15.68 20.19
CA PRO A 96 -32.47 15.40 19.52
C PRO A 96 -32.31 14.26 18.50
N CYS A 97 -33.26 13.34 18.53
CA CYS A 97 -33.18 12.16 17.68
C CYS A 97 -33.48 12.49 16.22
N LEU A 98 -32.68 11.92 15.30
CA LEU A 98 -32.83 12.06 13.84
C LEU A 98 -34.16 11.49 13.30
N CYS A 99 -34.90 10.73 14.11
CA CYS A 99 -36.24 10.22 13.82
C CYS A 99 -37.32 11.32 13.73
N GLY A 100 -36.99 12.59 14.01
CA GLY A 100 -37.93 13.71 14.00
C GLY A 100 -38.89 13.76 15.19
N SER A 101 -38.72 12.88 16.19
CA SER A 101 -39.63 12.79 17.34
C SER A 101 -39.45 13.90 18.37
N GLY A 102 -38.42 14.75 18.24
CA GLY A 102 -38.06 15.78 19.23
C GLY A 102 -37.53 15.23 20.57
N LYS A 103 -37.48 13.90 20.75
CA LYS A 103 -37.00 13.24 21.97
C LYS A 103 -35.48 13.09 21.93
N LYS A 104 -34.86 13.01 23.12
CA LYS A 104 -33.43 12.67 23.27
C LYS A 104 -33.13 11.32 22.59
N TYR A 105 -31.98 11.18 21.94
CA TYR A 105 -31.59 9.97 21.18
C TYR A 105 -31.76 8.68 22.00
N LYS A 106 -31.31 8.67 23.25
CA LYS A 106 -31.44 7.54 24.22
C LYS A 106 -32.87 7.14 24.60
N LYS A 107 -33.87 7.87 24.10
CA LYS A 107 -35.30 7.65 24.35
C LYS A 107 -36.11 7.51 23.05
N CYS A 108 -35.48 7.54 21.86
CA CYS A 108 -36.12 7.26 20.56
C CYS A 108 -35.41 6.09 19.84
N CYS A 109 -34.23 6.33 19.25
CA CYS A 109 -33.52 5.38 18.37
C CYS A 109 -32.23 4.80 18.97
N GLY A 110 -31.94 5.06 20.25
CA GLY A 110 -30.77 4.56 20.96
C GLY A 110 -31.12 3.95 22.30
#